data_AF-A0AAD9R0C6-F1
#
_entry.id   AF-A0AAD9R0C6-F1
#
_cell.length_a   1.000
_cell.length_b   1.000
_cell.length_c   1.000
_cell.angle_alpha   90.00
_cell.angle_beta   90.00
_cell.angle_gamma   90.00
#
_symmetry.space_group_name_H-M   'P 1'
#
loop_
_entity.id
_entity.type
_entity.pdbx_description
1 polymer ?
#
loop_
_entity_poly.entity_id
_entity_poly.type
_entity_poly.pdbx_seq_one_letter_code
_entity_poly.pdbx_strand_id
1 'polypeptide(L)'
;MDRRELRLLVELYFHLGFKNQVILDFLKNCQVIPISLSTLKRRLRNYGLKRRGAQIEDQELREILLREISGPGQLRGYRAMWHSLRLKHHIHLPRERVAYFLQELNPDGTRERRRRKLTRRRYISYGPNFCRHVDGKN
;
A
#
# COMPACT_ATOMS: atom_id res chain seq x y z
N MET A 1 26.39 -12.69 -9.51
CA MET A 1 25.18 -11.87 -9.41
C MET A 1 25.01 -11.11 -10.71
N ASP A 2 23.93 -11.43 -11.43
CA ASP A 2 23.60 -10.80 -12.70
C ASP A 2 23.14 -9.34 -12.48
N ARG A 3 23.41 -8.44 -13.42
CA ARG A 3 22.94 -7.03 -13.33
C ARG A 3 21.42 -6.95 -13.21
N ARG A 4 20.70 -7.97 -13.68
CA ARG A 4 19.24 -8.09 -13.61
C ARG A 4 18.75 -8.31 -12.18
N GLU A 5 19.37 -9.23 -11.43
CA GLU A 5 18.99 -9.53 -10.04
C GLU A 5 19.13 -8.30 -9.14
N LEU A 6 20.22 -7.56 -9.33
CA LEU A 6 20.48 -6.32 -8.59
C LEU A 6 19.46 -5.22 -8.88
N ARG A 7 18.97 -5.14 -10.12
CA ARG A 7 17.90 -4.21 -10.49
C ARG A 7 16.60 -4.58 -9.77
N LEU A 8 16.21 -5.86 -9.80
CA LEU A 8 14.99 -6.36 -9.15
C LEU A 8 14.99 -6.08 -7.65
N LEU A 9 16.11 -6.33 -6.97
CA LEU A 9 16.24 -6.05 -5.53
C LEU A 9 16.12 -4.56 -5.23
N VAL A 10 16.76 -3.70 -6.03
CA VAL A 10 16.67 -2.25 -5.85
C VAL A 10 15.25 -1.75 -6.07
N GLU A 11 14.56 -2.23 -7.10
CA GLU A 11 13.14 -1.92 -7.38
C GLU A 11 12.24 -2.38 -6.22
N LEU A 12 12.40 -3.62 -5.76
CA LEU A 12 11.65 -4.18 -4.64
C LEU A 12 11.80 -3.33 -3.37
N TYR A 13 13.03 -3.10 -2.92
CA TYR A 13 13.28 -2.31 -1.71
C TYR A 13 12.82 -0.85 -1.84
N PHE A 14 12.86 -0.31 -3.06
CA PHE A 14 12.35 1.03 -3.34
C PHE A 14 10.83 1.11 -3.20
N HIS A 15 10.09 0.16 -3.77
CA HIS A 15 8.62 0.13 -3.68
C HIS A 15 8.12 -0.23 -2.28
N LEU A 16 8.88 -1.02 -1.52
CA LEU A 16 8.67 -1.19 -0.08
C LEU A 16 8.82 0.13 0.71
N GLY A 17 9.36 1.18 0.08
CA GLY A 17 9.42 2.53 0.63
C GLY A 17 10.59 2.78 1.57
N PHE A 18 11.61 1.91 1.54
CA PHE A 18 12.80 2.10 2.36
C PHE A 18 13.58 3.35 1.96
N LYS A 19 14.24 3.99 2.95
CA LYS A 19 15.16 5.11 2.71
C LYS A 19 16.41 4.59 2.01
N ASN A 20 17.12 5.46 1.28
CA ASN A 20 18.33 5.06 0.55
C ASN A 20 19.38 4.38 1.44
N GLN A 21 19.56 4.86 2.69
CA GLN A 21 20.50 4.24 3.63
C GLN A 21 20.11 2.80 3.97
N VAL A 22 18.82 2.59 4.30
CA VAL A 22 18.29 1.25 4.61
C VAL A 22 18.42 0.30 3.40
N ILE A 23 18.22 0.81 2.18
CA ILE A 23 18.44 0.02 0.95
C ILE A 23 19.92 -0.38 0.83
N LEU A 24 20.86 0.52 1.13
CA LEU A 24 22.29 0.20 1.13
C LEU A 24 22.63 -0.85 2.18
N ASP A 25 22.10 -0.71 3.39
CA ASP A 25 22.33 -1.64 4.49
C ASP A 25 21.82 -3.04 4.13
N PHE A 26 20.62 -3.15 3.51
CA PHE A 26 20.11 -4.42 3.03
C PHE A 26 20.94 -5.02 1.90
N LEU A 27 21.38 -4.21 0.93
CA LEU A 27 22.25 -4.69 -0.16
C LEU A 27 23.61 -5.18 0.38
N LYS A 28 24.16 -4.50 1.39
CA LYS A 28 25.42 -4.86 2.02
C LYS A 28 25.29 -6.09 2.92
N ASN A 29 24.32 -6.11 3.82
CA ASN A 29 24.23 -7.11 4.89
C ASN A 29 23.49 -8.37 4.45
N CYS A 30 22.42 -8.24 3.65
CA CYS A 30 21.61 -9.39 3.26
C CYS A 30 22.09 -10.03 1.96
N GLN A 31 22.75 -9.28 1.08
CA GLN A 31 23.06 -9.73 -0.28
C GLN A 31 24.56 -9.63 -0.62
N VAL A 32 25.39 -9.11 0.31
CA VAL A 32 26.85 -8.98 0.18
C VAL A 32 27.27 -8.18 -1.07
N ILE A 33 26.47 -7.18 -1.45
CA ILE A 33 26.76 -6.29 -2.59
C ILE A 33 27.14 -4.90 -2.06
N PRO A 34 28.44 -4.62 -1.84
CA PRO A 34 28.88 -3.31 -1.38
C PRO A 34 28.73 -2.29 -2.51
N ILE A 35 27.72 -1.42 -2.40
CA ILE A 35 27.48 -0.34 -3.36
C ILE A 35 27.56 0.98 -2.61
N SER A 36 28.14 2.00 -3.24
CA SER A 36 28.14 3.35 -2.69
C SER A 36 26.77 4.04 -2.86
N LEU A 37 26.47 4.98 -1.97
CA LEU A 37 25.25 5.78 -2.04
C LEU A 37 25.09 6.53 -3.36
N SER A 38 26.18 7.03 -3.93
CA SER A 38 26.20 7.68 -5.24
C SER A 38 25.81 6.72 -6.37
N THR A 39 26.29 5.48 -6.32
CA THR A 39 25.94 4.43 -7.29
C THR A 39 24.49 4.01 -7.16
N LEU A 40 23.96 3.86 -5.94
CA LEU A 40 22.53 3.61 -5.73
C LEU A 40 21.68 4.75 -6.30
N LYS A 41 21.99 6.02 -5.98
CA LYS A 41 21.27 7.18 -6.53
C LYS A 41 21.32 7.23 -8.06
N ARG A 42 22.47 6.92 -8.67
CA ARG A 42 22.61 6.85 -10.14
C ARG A 42 21.70 5.77 -10.73
N ARG A 43 21.69 4.57 -10.13
CA ARG A 43 20.82 3.47 -10.59
C ARG A 43 19.35 3.78 -10.45
N LEU A 44 18.91 4.36 -9.32
CA LEU A 44 17.53 4.79 -9.13
C LEU A 44 17.10 5.77 -10.24
N ARG A 45 17.96 6.72 -10.63
CA ARG A 45 17.69 7.63 -11.76
C ARG A 45 17.61 6.89 -13.10
N ASN A 46 18.54 5.97 -13.36
CA ASN A 46 18.55 5.18 -14.60
C ASN A 46 17.32 4.27 -14.73
N TYR A 47 16.80 3.78 -13.60
CA TYR A 47 15.57 2.98 -13.55
C TYR A 47 14.29 3.84 -13.55
N GLY A 48 14.39 5.17 -13.55
CA GLY A 48 13.24 6.07 -13.50
C GLY A 48 12.53 6.11 -12.13
N LEU A 49 13.12 5.52 -11.09
CA LEU A 49 12.51 5.40 -9.76
C LEU A 49 12.61 6.72 -9.00
N LYS A 50 11.49 7.45 -8.96
CA LYS A 50 11.36 8.72 -8.23
C LYS A 50 10.35 8.60 -7.10
N ARG A 51 10.74 9.05 -5.89
CA ARG A 51 9.83 9.03 -4.72
C ARG A 51 8.84 10.18 -4.71
N ARG A 52 9.16 11.28 -5.41
CA ARG A 52 8.29 12.46 -5.58
C ARG A 52 8.13 12.70 -7.07
N GLY A 53 6.89 12.97 -7.49
CA GLY A 53 6.60 13.36 -8.88
C GLY A 53 6.29 12.18 -9.82
N ALA A 54 5.65 11.12 -9.33
CA ALA A 54 4.91 10.25 -10.26
C ALA A 54 3.78 11.10 -10.87
N GLN A 55 3.93 11.48 -12.13
CA GLN A 55 2.86 12.11 -12.91
C GLN A 55 1.90 11.00 -13.31
N ILE A 56 0.98 10.71 -12.40
CA ILE A 56 -0.19 9.89 -12.72
C ILE A 56 -1.32 10.86 -12.98
N GLU A 57 -2.03 10.61 -14.05
CA GLU A 57 -3.22 11.34 -14.42
C GLU A 57 -4.29 11.11 -13.35
N ASP A 58 -5.02 12.17 -13.00
CA ASP A 58 -6.04 12.08 -11.96
C ASP A 58 -7.14 11.06 -12.31
N GLN A 59 -7.42 10.87 -13.60
CA GLN A 59 -8.40 9.89 -14.08
C GLN A 59 -7.96 8.44 -13.79
N GLU A 60 -6.72 8.07 -14.13
CA GLU A 60 -6.18 6.75 -13.85
C GLU A 60 -6.16 6.46 -12.34
N LEU A 61 -5.79 7.46 -11.54
CA LEU A 61 -5.81 7.33 -10.08
C LEU A 61 -7.22 7.08 -9.53
N ARG A 62 -8.24 7.75 -10.08
CA ARG A 62 -9.64 7.55 -9.68
C ARG A 62 -10.09 6.12 -9.96
N GLU A 63 -9.77 5.60 -11.14
CA GLU A 63 -10.14 4.23 -11.55
C GLU A 63 -9.52 3.17 -10.64
N ILE A 64 -8.23 3.32 -10.32
CA ILE A 64 -7.53 2.42 -9.39
C ILE A 64 -8.15 2.48 -7.98
N LEU A 65 -8.43 3.68 -7.49
CA LEU A 65 -9.05 3.87 -6.17
C LEU A 65 -10.44 3.25 -6.13
N LEU A 66 -11.26 3.45 -7.16
CA LEU A 66 -12.59 2.85 -7.27
C LEU A 66 -12.52 1.32 -7.23
N ARG A 67 -11.58 0.71 -7.97
CA ARG A 67 -11.39 -0.75 -7.96
C ARG A 67 -11.04 -1.30 -6.58
N GLU A 68 -10.17 -0.61 -5.84
CA GLU A 68 -9.79 -1.02 -4.48
C GLU A 68 -10.93 -0.79 -3.46
N ILE A 69 -11.70 0.30 -3.59
CA ILE A 69 -12.86 0.59 -2.73
C ILE A 69 -13.96 -0.44 -2.93
N SER A 70 -14.28 -0.80 -4.19
CA SER A 70 -15.30 -1.78 -4.53
C SER A 70 -14.89 -3.22 -4.18
N GLY A 71 -13.60 -3.45 -3.96
CA GLY A 71 -13.05 -4.75 -3.61
C GLY A 71 -12.87 -4.97 -2.10
N PRO A 72 -11.92 -5.83 -1.69
CA PRO A 72 -11.63 -6.10 -0.28
C PRO A 72 -11.05 -4.88 0.48
N GLY A 73 -10.77 -3.79 -0.24
CA GLY A 73 -10.28 -2.52 0.30
C GLY A 73 -11.37 -1.60 0.83
N GLN A 74 -12.66 -1.94 0.73
CA GLN A 74 -13.77 -1.06 1.15
C GLN A 74 -13.61 -0.46 2.56
N LEU A 75 -13.11 -1.24 3.52
CA LEU A 75 -12.92 -0.79 4.90
C LEU A 75 -11.62 0.00 5.12
N ARG A 76 -10.67 -0.03 4.17
CA ARG A 76 -9.36 0.64 4.27
C ARG A 76 -9.52 2.16 4.25
N GLY A 77 -8.99 2.82 5.28
CA GLY A 77 -8.85 4.27 5.25
C GLY A 77 -7.74 4.73 4.31
N TYR A 78 -7.65 6.05 4.09
CA TYR A 78 -6.66 6.65 3.18
C TYR A 78 -5.20 6.28 3.46
N ARG A 79 -4.83 6.01 4.72
CA ARG A 79 -3.47 5.56 5.09
C ARG A 79 -3.15 4.19 4.49
N ALA A 80 -4.10 3.25 4.63
CA ALA A 80 -3.96 1.90 4.10
C ALA A 80 -4.06 1.91 2.57
N MET A 81 -4.92 2.74 2.00
CA MET A 81 -5.00 2.96 0.55
C MET A 81 -3.69 3.51 -0.03
N TRP A 82 -3.12 4.55 0.59
CA TRP A 82 -1.82 5.11 0.21
C TRP A 82 -0.71 4.04 0.24
N HIS A 83 -0.70 3.18 1.25
CA HIS A 83 0.26 2.08 1.34
C HIS A 83 0.02 1.00 0.27
N SER A 84 -1.24 0.64 0.03
CA SER A 84 -1.63 -0.32 -1.02
C SER A 84 -1.26 0.15 -2.42
N LEU A 85 -1.49 1.43 -2.75
CA LEU A 85 -1.09 2.05 -4.01
C LEU A 85 0.42 1.93 -4.23
N ARG A 86 1.21 2.16 -3.18
CA ARG A 86 2.67 2.05 -3.24
C ARG A 86 3.13 0.61 -3.47
N LEU A 87 2.55 -0.35 -2.75
CA LEU A 87 2.99 -1.75 -2.78
C LEU A 87 2.52 -2.52 -4.01
N LYS A 88 1.24 -2.36 -4.39
CA LYS A 88 0.63 -3.13 -5.48
C LYS A 88 0.79 -2.48 -6.84
N HIS A 89 0.64 -1.16 -6.90
CA HIS A 89 0.62 -0.42 -8.16
C HIS A 89 1.94 0.34 -8.41
N HIS A 90 2.88 0.31 -7.46
CA HIS A 90 4.15 1.04 -7.55
C HIS A 90 3.98 2.56 -7.69
N ILE A 91 2.84 3.07 -7.21
CA ILE A 91 2.45 4.47 -7.30
C ILE A 91 2.93 5.25 -6.07
N HIS A 92 3.78 6.25 -6.28
CA HIS A 92 4.32 7.09 -5.23
C HIS A 92 3.62 8.46 -5.21
N LEU A 93 2.55 8.57 -4.42
CA LEU A 93 1.77 9.81 -4.26
C LEU A 93 1.92 10.45 -2.88
N PRO A 94 1.72 11.77 -2.78
CA PRO A 94 1.49 12.43 -1.50
C PRO A 94 0.25 11.86 -0.82
N ARG A 95 0.34 11.69 0.50
CA ARG A 95 -0.75 11.12 1.29
C ARG A 95 -2.00 12.01 1.31
N GLU A 96 -1.82 13.32 1.24
CA GLU A 96 -2.90 14.31 1.16
C GLU A 96 -3.70 14.17 -0.14
N ARG A 97 -3.01 13.96 -1.27
CA ARG A 97 -3.65 13.73 -2.57
C ARG A 97 -4.54 12.49 -2.54
N VAL A 98 -4.06 11.39 -1.96
CA VAL A 98 -4.88 10.17 -1.77
C VAL A 98 -6.08 10.43 -0.85
N ALA A 99 -5.92 11.23 0.21
CA ALA A 99 -7.02 11.57 1.11
C ALA A 99 -8.10 12.40 0.41
N TYR A 100 -7.70 13.38 -0.40
CA TYR A 100 -8.59 14.21 -1.20
C TYR A 100 -9.46 13.36 -2.14
N PHE A 101 -8.84 12.52 -2.98
CA PHE A 101 -9.58 11.65 -3.89
C PHE A 101 -10.45 10.62 -3.18
N LEU A 102 -9.99 10.07 -2.04
CA LEU A 102 -10.79 9.11 -1.30
C LEU A 102 -12.04 9.76 -0.67
N GLN A 103 -11.93 11.00 -0.21
CA GLN A 103 -13.07 11.75 0.32
C GLN A 103 -14.08 12.07 -0.79
N GLU A 104 -13.60 12.37 -1.99
CA GLU A 104 -14.44 12.62 -3.17
C GLU A 104 -15.18 11.35 -3.62
N LEU A 105 -14.47 10.22 -3.72
CA LEU A 105 -15.01 8.95 -4.22
C LEU A 105 -15.83 8.18 -3.18
N ASN A 106 -15.52 8.32 -1.88
CA ASN A 106 -16.20 7.60 -0.80
C ASN A 106 -16.37 8.51 0.44
N PRO A 107 -17.28 9.50 0.36
CA PRO A 107 -17.55 10.41 1.46
C PRO A 107 -18.13 9.67 2.67
N ASP A 108 -18.99 8.68 2.45
CA ASP A 108 -19.67 7.94 3.53
C ASP A 108 -18.67 7.10 4.34
N GLY A 109 -17.81 6.33 3.68
CA GLY A 109 -16.76 5.57 4.34
C GLY A 109 -15.77 6.48 5.09
N THR A 110 -15.58 7.72 4.63
CA THR A 110 -14.77 8.71 5.35
C THR A 110 -15.50 9.23 6.60
N ARG A 111 -16.80 9.53 6.50
CA ARG A 111 -17.66 9.96 7.62
C ARG A 111 -17.78 8.88 8.69
N GLU A 112 -18.03 7.63 8.30
CA GLU A 112 -18.15 6.50 9.22
C GLU A 112 -16.85 6.27 10.01
N ARG A 113 -15.69 6.34 9.36
CA ARG A 113 -14.40 6.26 10.07
C ARG A 113 -14.16 7.47 10.98
N ARG A 114 -14.56 8.68 10.57
CA ARG A 114 -14.44 9.89 11.38
C ARG A 114 -15.29 9.82 12.65
N ARG A 115 -16.44 9.14 12.60
CA ARG A 115 -17.29 8.87 13.77
C ARG A 115 -16.60 7.99 14.82
N ARG A 116 -15.53 7.26 14.46
CA ARG A 116 -14.78 6.33 15.35
C ARG A 116 -15.70 5.32 16.04
N LYS A 117 -16.79 4.93 15.38
CA LYS A 117 -17.73 3.93 15.88
C LYS A 117 -17.46 2.59 15.22
N LEU A 118 -17.51 1.53 16.02
CA LEU A 118 -17.46 0.17 15.52
C LEU A 118 -18.83 -0.18 14.93
N THR A 119 -18.91 -0.43 13.62
CA THR A 119 -20.08 -1.02 13.00
C THR A 119 -20.12 -2.51 13.32
N ARG A 120 -21.04 -2.93 14.19
CA ARG A 120 -21.23 -4.35 14.52
C ARG A 120 -22.01 -5.03 13.38
N ARG A 121 -21.59 -6.25 13.02
CA ARG A 121 -22.36 -7.11 12.11
C ARG A 121 -23.70 -7.45 12.75
N ARG A 122 -24.79 -7.37 11.98
CA ARG A 122 -26.10 -7.82 12.44
C ARG A 122 -26.19 -9.32 12.20
N TYR A 123 -26.06 -10.09 13.28
CA TYR A 123 -26.30 -11.53 13.24
C TYR A 123 -27.80 -11.76 13.26
N ILE A 124 -28.32 -12.33 12.18
CA ILE A 124 -29.73 -12.73 12.08
C ILE A 124 -29.74 -14.24 12.23
N SER A 125 -30.27 -14.74 13.35
CA SER A 125 -30.53 -16.16 13.56
C SER A 125 -32.00 -16.45 13.32
N TYR A 126 -32.31 -17.44 12.48
CA TYR A 126 -33.69 -17.82 12.18
C TYR A 126 -34.38 -18.60 13.32
N GLY A 127 -33.69 -18.84 14.43
CA GLY A 127 -34.26 -19.49 15.62
C GLY A 127 -33.20 -20.16 16.51
N PRO A 128 -33.62 -20.81 17.60
CA PRO A 128 -32.75 -21.36 18.64
C PRO A 128 -31.73 -22.41 18.16
N ASN A 129 -32.00 -23.08 17.05
CA ASN A 129 -31.14 -24.15 16.50
C ASN A 129 -30.23 -23.71 15.34
N PHE A 130 -30.31 -22.46 14.89
CA PHE A 130 -29.67 -22.03 13.63
C PHE A 130 -28.15 -21.76 13.76
N CYS A 131 -27.68 -21.33 14.93
CA CYS A 131 -26.26 -21.10 15.18
C CYS A 131 -25.77 -21.96 16.34
N ARG A 132 -25.23 -23.15 16.04
CA ARG A 132 -24.42 -23.91 17.00
C ARG A 132 -22.97 -23.45 16.88
N HIS A 133 -22.51 -22.68 17.85
CA HIS A 133 -21.10 -22.33 18.02
C HIS A 133 -20.50 -23.29 19.03
N VAL A 134 -19.55 -24.13 18.62
CA VAL A 134 -18.87 -25.10 19.50
C VAL A 134 -17.45 -24.59 19.75
N ASP A 135 -17.30 -23.55 20.57
CA ASP A 135 -15.98 -23.25 21.17
C ASP A 135 -15.86 -24.03 22.48
N GLY A 136 -15.72 -25.35 22.34
CA GLY A 136 -15.35 -26.23 23.44
C GLY A 136 -13.83 -26.29 23.54
N LYS A 137 -13.28 -25.73 24.63
CA LYS A 137 -11.91 -26.04 25.07
C LYS A 137 -11.88 -27.50 25.55
N ASN A 138 -11.00 -28.31 24.95
CA ASN A 138 -10.38 -29.45 25.62
C ASN A 138 -9.05 -28.99 26.23
#